data_AF-A0A4Z0YKH9-F1
#
_entry.id   AF-A0A4Z0YKH9-F1
#
_cell.length_a   1.000
_cell.length_b   1.000
_cell.length_c   1.000
_cell.angle_alpha   90.00
_cell.angle_beta   90.00
_cell.angle_gamma   90.00
#
_symmetry.space_group_name_H-M   'P 1'
#
loop_
_entity.id
_entity.type
_entity.pdbx_description
1 polymer ?
#
loop_
_entity_poly.entity_id
_entity_poly.type
_entity_poly.pdbx_seq_one_letter_code
_entity_poly.pdbx_strand_id
1 'polypeptide(L)'
;LNFNSEVWRWSRAMAMGVPKWFPLPFKFTQALCAAFLFMANYLALAVGIEPSGPHSARIFTEHDYATPKALRLFCYSKEDDLIHWEDLEEQAATAERKGYKTILQEFKGSPHVGHMRMHPEQYWGTILRCWKQAIEMDKKV
;
A
#
# COMPACT_ATOMS: atom_id res chain seq x y z
N LEU A 1 3.93 5.99 -6.80
CA LEU A 1 4.90 4.87 -6.59
C LEU A 1 6.17 4.95 -7.48
N ASN A 2 7.11 5.84 -7.18
CA ASN A 2 8.41 5.93 -7.86
C ASN A 2 9.54 5.51 -6.89
N PHE A 3 10.49 4.69 -7.33
CA PHE A 3 11.56 4.19 -6.46
C PHE A 3 12.32 5.33 -5.75
N ASN A 4 12.67 6.40 -6.47
CA ASN A 4 13.49 7.48 -5.93
C ASN A 4 12.74 8.31 -4.88
N SER A 5 11.42 8.44 -4.98
CA SER A 5 10.62 9.12 -3.95
C SER A 5 10.38 8.23 -2.73
N GLU A 6 10.17 6.93 -2.94
CA GLU A 6 9.75 6.02 -1.86
C GLU A 6 10.90 5.39 -1.07
N VAL A 7 12.12 5.32 -1.64
CA VAL A 7 13.27 4.61 -1.03
C VAL A 7 13.58 5.07 0.40
N TRP A 8 13.37 6.34 0.71
CA TRP A 8 13.61 6.89 2.05
C TRP A 8 12.61 6.39 3.09
N ARG A 9 11.36 6.17 2.67
CA ARG A 9 10.28 5.66 3.53
C ARG A 9 10.40 4.16 3.72
N TRP A 10 10.72 3.44 2.65
CA TRP A 10 11.00 2.01 2.70
C TRP A 10 12.22 1.69 3.56
N SER A 11 13.31 2.44 3.39
CA SER A 11 14.50 2.28 4.25
C SER A 11 14.21 2.63 5.71
N ARG A 12 13.36 3.61 5.98
CA ARG A 12 12.87 3.92 7.34
C ARG A 12 12.06 2.75 7.92
N ALA A 13 11.14 2.17 7.16
CA ALA A 13 10.36 0.99 7.57
C ALA A 13 11.27 -0.19 7.91
N MET A 14 12.26 -0.50 7.05
CA MET A 14 13.25 -1.54 7.31
C MET A 14 14.05 -1.24 8.58
N ALA A 15 14.53 0.00 8.75
CA ALA A 15 15.34 0.41 9.89
C ALA A 15 14.58 0.36 11.23
N MET A 16 13.24 0.41 11.24
CA MET A 16 12.45 0.21 12.47
C MET A 16 12.46 -1.24 12.96
N GLY A 17 12.69 -2.23 12.08
CA GLY A 17 12.72 -3.66 12.44
C GLY A 17 14.09 -4.18 12.89
N VAL A 18 15.17 -3.50 12.52
CA VAL A 18 16.58 -3.91 12.77
C VAL A 18 17.08 -3.74 14.22
N PRO A 19 16.65 -2.77 15.05
CA PRO A 19 17.31 -2.46 16.32
C PRO A 19 17.41 -3.63 17.31
N LYS A 20 16.52 -4.63 17.20
CA LYS A 20 16.56 -5.84 18.03
C LYS A 20 17.79 -6.71 17.77
N TRP A 21 18.36 -6.65 16.57
CA TRP A 21 19.47 -7.50 16.12
C TRP A 21 20.80 -6.73 16.08
N PHE A 22 20.74 -5.42 15.81
CA PHE A 22 21.92 -4.55 15.71
C PHE A 22 21.59 -3.16 16.29
N PRO A 23 22.07 -2.82 17.49
CA PRO A 23 21.75 -1.54 18.16
C PRO A 23 22.60 -0.38 17.62
N LEU A 24 22.60 -0.19 16.29
CA LEU A 24 23.28 0.91 15.63
C LEU A 24 22.42 2.19 15.65
N PRO A 25 23.02 3.39 15.55
CA PRO A 25 22.26 4.64 15.44
C PRO A 25 21.26 4.60 14.28
N PHE A 26 20.02 5.05 14.51
CA PHE A 26 18.92 4.91 13.53
C PHE A 26 19.26 5.43 12.13
N LYS A 27 19.88 6.62 12.04
CA LYS A 27 20.27 7.23 10.76
C LYS A 27 21.28 6.38 9.99
N PHE A 28 22.20 5.73 10.71
CA PHE A 28 23.19 4.85 10.11
C PHE A 28 22.52 3.58 9.57
N THR A 29 21.66 2.95 10.36
CA THR A 29 20.86 1.79 9.93
C THR A 29 19.98 2.12 8.72
N GLN A 30 19.30 3.27 8.73
CA GLN A 30 18.48 3.71 7.60
C GLN A 30 19.31 3.94 6.33
N ALA A 31 20.50 4.54 6.44
CA ALA A 31 21.39 4.72 5.31
C ALA A 31 21.85 3.38 4.71
N LEU A 32 22.17 2.40 5.56
CA LEU A 32 22.49 1.03 5.10
C LEU A 32 21.30 0.36 4.41
N CYS A 33 20.09 0.48 4.97
CA CYS A 33 18.87 -0.02 4.33
C CYS A 33 18.61 0.67 2.98
N ALA A 34 18.81 1.99 2.88
CA ALA A 34 18.66 2.72 1.63
C ALA A 34 19.68 2.24 0.59
N ALA A 35 20.95 2.11 0.97
CA ALA A 35 22.00 1.59 0.08
C ALA A 35 21.67 0.17 -0.41
N PHE A 36 21.18 -0.70 0.47
CA PHE A 36 20.70 -2.03 0.10
C PHE A 36 19.55 -1.97 -0.91
N LEU A 37 18.54 -1.12 -0.70
CA LEU A 37 17.43 -0.95 -1.63
C LEU A 37 17.89 -0.42 -2.99
N PHE A 38 18.79 0.57 -3.04
CA PHE A 38 19.38 1.07 -4.28
C PHE A 38 20.12 -0.04 -5.04
N MET A 39 20.95 -0.80 -4.34
CA MET A 39 21.68 -1.93 -4.92
C MET A 39 20.73 -3.00 -5.46
N ALA A 40 19.71 -3.38 -4.69
CA ALA A 40 18.70 -4.35 -5.11
C ALA A 40 17.93 -3.87 -6.34
N ASN A 41 17.51 -2.59 -6.37
CA ASN A 41 16.82 -1.99 -7.50
C ASN A 41 17.72 -1.92 -8.75
N TYR A 42 18.99 -1.53 -8.59
CA TYR A 42 19.95 -1.51 -9.70
C TYR A 42 20.18 -2.90 -10.29
N LEU A 43 20.38 -3.91 -9.44
CA LEU A 43 20.53 -5.30 -9.87
C LEU A 43 19.28 -5.81 -10.60
N ALA A 44 18.08 -5.54 -10.06
CA ALA A 44 16.82 -5.90 -10.69
C ALA A 44 16.69 -5.27 -12.09
N LEU A 45 16.97 -3.97 -12.22
CA LEU A 45 16.95 -3.29 -13.51
C LEU A 45 18.00 -3.86 -14.48
N ALA A 46 19.20 -4.19 -14.00
CA ALA A 46 20.27 -4.75 -14.83
C ALA A 46 19.91 -6.13 -15.42
N VAL A 47 19.07 -6.91 -14.74
CA VAL A 47 18.55 -8.20 -15.23
C VAL A 47 17.17 -8.09 -15.91
N GLY A 48 16.66 -6.87 -16.11
CA GLY A 48 15.39 -6.62 -16.78
C GLY A 48 14.14 -6.90 -15.94
N ILE A 49 14.26 -6.99 -14.61
CA ILE A 49 13.12 -7.12 -13.71
C ILE A 49 12.45 -5.74 -13.53
N GLU A 50 11.14 -5.71 -13.74
CA GLU A 50 10.30 -4.53 -13.50
C GLU A 50 10.27 -4.17 -12.01
N PRO A 51 10.38 -2.88 -11.63
CA PRO A 51 10.21 -2.45 -10.24
C PRO A 51 8.85 -2.85 -9.65
N SER A 52 8.86 -3.38 -8.43
CA SER A 52 7.67 -3.97 -7.79
C SER A 52 6.52 -2.99 -7.56
N GLY A 53 6.82 -1.72 -7.26
CA GLY A 53 5.79 -0.68 -7.02
C GLY A 53 4.90 -0.43 -8.25
N PRO A 54 5.47 0.07 -9.36
CA PRO A 54 4.74 0.22 -10.63
C PRO A 54 4.09 -1.08 -11.11
N HIS A 55 4.80 -2.20 -11.02
CA HIS A 55 4.27 -3.52 -11.38
C HIS A 55 2.99 -3.83 -10.59
N SER A 56 3.04 -3.69 -9.26
CA SER A 56 1.91 -3.95 -8.36
C SER A 56 0.73 -3.03 -8.65
N ALA A 57 0.96 -1.72 -8.82
CA ALA A 57 -0.10 -0.78 -9.18
C ALA A 57 -0.79 -1.12 -10.51
N ARG A 58 0.00 -1.52 -11.52
CA ARG A 58 -0.52 -1.93 -12.82
C ARG A 58 -1.37 -3.19 -12.68
N ILE A 59 -0.79 -4.31 -12.23
CA ILE A 59 -1.50 -5.59 -12.12
C ILE A 59 -2.74 -5.49 -11.24
N PHE A 60 -2.70 -4.61 -10.23
CA PHE A 60 -3.84 -4.39 -9.37
C PHE A 60 -5.04 -3.97 -10.20
N THR A 61 -4.91 -3.17 -11.27
CA THR A 61 -6.02 -2.67 -12.09
C THR A 61 -6.23 -3.40 -13.43
N GLU A 62 -5.44 -4.43 -13.73
CA GLU A 62 -5.56 -5.16 -14.99
C GLU A 62 -6.62 -6.27 -14.92
N HIS A 63 -7.47 -6.33 -15.94
CA HIS A 63 -8.60 -7.27 -15.98
C HIS A 63 -8.18 -8.73 -16.17
N ASP A 64 -6.96 -8.97 -16.67
CA ASP A 64 -6.37 -10.29 -16.78
C ASP A 64 -6.09 -10.93 -15.41
N TYR A 65 -5.93 -10.11 -14.37
CA TYR A 65 -5.60 -10.54 -13.01
C TYR A 65 -6.73 -10.32 -12.00
N ALA A 66 -7.64 -9.39 -12.25
CA ALA A 66 -8.74 -9.09 -11.34
C ALA A 66 -10.04 -8.75 -12.08
N THR A 67 -11.14 -9.40 -11.70
CA THR A 67 -12.46 -9.12 -12.30
C THR A 67 -12.91 -7.68 -12.02
N PRO A 68 -13.37 -6.91 -13.03
CA PRO A 68 -13.88 -5.54 -12.85
C PRO A 68 -15.08 -5.45 -11.90
N LYS A 69 -15.77 -6.58 -11.65
CA LYS A 69 -16.84 -6.67 -10.66
C LYS A 69 -16.35 -6.60 -9.21
N ALA A 70 -15.06 -6.85 -8.96
CA ALA A 70 -14.50 -6.82 -7.62
C ALA A 70 -14.56 -5.41 -7.04
N LEU A 71 -15.26 -5.28 -5.92
CA LEU A 71 -15.27 -4.06 -5.12
C LEU A 71 -13.91 -3.87 -4.44
N ARG A 72 -13.35 -2.67 -4.51
CA ARG A 72 -12.05 -2.33 -3.93
C ARG A 72 -12.20 -1.39 -2.76
N LEU A 73 -11.81 -1.87 -1.58
CA LEU A 73 -11.73 -1.04 -0.39
C LEU A 73 -10.29 -0.58 -0.17
N PHE A 74 -10.11 0.72 -0.05
CA PHE A 74 -8.85 1.36 0.31
C PHE A 74 -8.98 1.90 1.73
N CYS A 75 -8.27 1.28 2.67
CA CYS A 75 -8.19 1.71 4.07
C CYS A 75 -6.90 2.50 4.26
N TYR A 76 -6.98 3.72 4.77
CA TYR A 76 -5.81 4.58 4.92
C TYR A 76 -5.95 5.58 6.07
N SER A 77 -4.87 6.28 6.36
CA SER A 77 -4.80 7.36 7.34
C SER A 77 -3.85 8.43 6.81
N LYS A 78 -4.16 9.71 7.04
CA LYS A 78 -3.25 10.80 6.66
C LYS A 78 -2.03 10.88 7.58
N GLU A 79 -2.10 10.20 8.72
CA GLU A 79 -1.03 10.08 9.70
C GLU A 79 -0.16 8.83 9.49
N ASP A 80 -0.42 8.01 8.46
CA ASP A 80 0.51 6.96 8.04
C ASP A 80 1.73 7.59 7.34
N ASP A 81 2.87 7.54 8.02
CA ASP A 81 4.13 8.10 7.52
C ASP A 81 4.91 7.14 6.57
N LEU A 82 4.47 5.88 6.46
CA LEU A 82 5.09 4.85 5.62
C LEU A 82 4.38 4.64 4.29
N ILE A 83 3.05 4.75 4.25
CA ILE A 83 2.26 4.68 3.02
C ILE A 83 1.43 5.96 2.87
N HIS A 84 1.64 6.71 1.79
CA HIS A 84 1.01 8.02 1.61
C HIS A 84 -0.42 7.84 1.13
N TRP A 85 -1.33 8.60 1.71
CA TRP A 85 -2.73 8.53 1.36
C TRP A 85 -3.00 9.01 -0.07
N GLU A 86 -2.20 9.96 -0.57
CA GLU A 86 -2.31 10.48 -1.94
C GLU A 86 -2.06 9.37 -2.98
N ASP A 87 -1.08 8.49 -2.76
CA ASP A 87 -0.87 7.33 -3.63
C ASP A 87 -2.11 6.42 -3.63
N LEU A 88 -2.78 6.23 -2.48
CA LEU A 88 -3.98 5.40 -2.40
C LEU A 88 -5.19 6.02 -3.10
N GLU A 89 -5.40 7.33 -2.94
CA GLU A 89 -6.47 8.05 -3.63
C GLU A 89 -6.25 8.07 -5.15
N GLU A 90 -5.00 8.25 -5.60
CA GLU A 90 -4.66 8.14 -7.03
C GLU A 90 -4.91 6.73 -7.57
N GLN A 91 -4.56 5.68 -6.81
CA GLN A 91 -4.84 4.30 -7.18
C GLN A 91 -6.34 4.00 -7.21
N ALA A 92 -7.12 4.51 -6.26
CA ALA A 92 -8.58 4.39 -6.26
C ALA A 92 -9.17 5.05 -7.51
N ALA A 93 -8.80 6.30 -7.80
CA ALA A 93 -9.24 7.01 -8.99
C ALA A 93 -8.84 6.28 -10.29
N THR A 94 -7.66 5.66 -10.33
CA THR A 94 -7.21 4.85 -11.47
C THR A 94 -8.06 3.60 -11.65
N ALA A 95 -8.39 2.90 -10.55
CA ALA A 95 -9.26 1.73 -10.59
C ALA A 95 -10.69 2.10 -11.02
N GLU A 96 -11.23 3.25 -10.58
CA GLU A 96 -12.54 3.73 -11.05
C GLU A 96 -12.56 3.99 -12.55
N ARG A 97 -11.51 4.63 -13.10
CA ARG A 97 -11.38 4.84 -14.55
C ARG A 97 -11.30 3.53 -15.34
N LYS A 98 -10.84 2.45 -14.71
CA LYS A 98 -10.80 1.09 -15.29
C LYS A 98 -12.12 0.32 -15.13
N GLY A 99 -13.10 0.88 -14.44
CA GLY A 99 -14.44 0.28 -14.28
C GLY A 99 -14.67 -0.45 -12.97
N TYR A 100 -13.71 -0.44 -12.05
CA TYR A 100 -13.91 -0.99 -10.71
C TYR A 100 -14.78 -0.05 -9.87
N LYS A 101 -15.54 -0.63 -8.93
CA LYS A 101 -16.15 0.14 -7.84
C LYS A 101 -15.14 0.26 -6.71
N THR A 102 -14.86 1.49 -6.28
CA THR A 102 -13.93 1.74 -5.18
C THR A 102 -14.63 2.38 -3.98
N ILE A 103 -14.10 2.11 -2.80
CA ILE A 103 -14.51 2.70 -1.54
C ILE A 103 -13.24 3.17 -0.83
N LEU A 104 -13.21 4.43 -0.43
CA LEU A 104 -12.15 5.03 0.37
C LEU A 104 -12.62 5.11 1.84
N GLN A 105 -11.83 4.56 2.75
CA GLN A 105 -12.09 4.63 4.18
C GLN A 105 -10.87 5.21 4.91
N GLU A 106 -11.00 6.45 5.36
CA GLU A 106 -10.02 7.11 6.22
C GLU A 106 -10.18 6.66 7.69
N PHE A 107 -9.06 6.41 8.36
CA PHE A 107 -8.92 6.04 9.77
C PHE A 107 -8.04 7.08 10.47
N LYS A 108 -8.63 8.22 10.81
CA LYS A 108 -7.92 9.40 11.33
C LYS A 108 -6.99 9.08 12.51
N GLY A 109 -5.79 9.63 12.48
CA GLY A 109 -4.81 9.55 13.55
C GLY A 109 -4.12 8.20 13.68
N SER A 110 -4.43 7.21 12.83
CA SER A 110 -3.88 5.87 12.98
C SER A 110 -2.57 5.69 12.20
N PRO A 111 -1.53 5.06 12.78
CA PRO A 111 -0.27 4.84 12.10
C PRO A 111 -0.35 3.65 11.13
N HIS A 112 0.74 3.39 10.41
CA HIS A 112 0.90 2.20 9.58
C HIS A 112 0.55 0.92 10.36
N VAL A 113 -0.32 0.06 9.79
CA VAL A 113 -0.85 -1.18 10.42
C VAL A 113 -1.65 -0.92 11.72
N GLY A 114 -2.00 0.34 12.01
CA GLY A 114 -2.67 0.76 13.24
C GLY A 114 -4.19 0.85 13.16
N HIS A 115 -4.79 0.83 11.96
CA HIS A 115 -6.20 1.14 11.74
C HIS A 115 -7.14 0.28 12.60
N MET A 116 -7.01 -1.05 12.55
CA MET A 116 -7.86 -1.97 13.32
C MET A 116 -7.66 -1.82 14.83
N ARG A 117 -6.41 -1.60 15.27
CA ARG A 117 -6.08 -1.49 16.70
C ARG A 117 -6.66 -0.23 17.32
N MET A 118 -6.64 0.88 16.59
CA MET A 118 -7.15 2.16 17.07
C MET A 118 -8.66 2.33 16.83
N HIS A 119 -9.18 1.77 15.75
CA HIS A 119 -10.57 1.96 15.31
C HIS A 119 -11.26 0.62 15.00
N PRO A 120 -11.37 -0.31 15.97
CA PRO A 120 -11.82 -1.68 15.71
C PRO A 120 -13.24 -1.74 15.15
N GLU A 121 -14.18 -0.97 15.72
CA GLU A 121 -15.57 -0.95 15.26
C GLU A 121 -15.70 -0.37 13.85
N GLN A 122 -15.02 0.75 13.58
CA GLN A 122 -14.99 1.36 12.26
C GLN A 122 -14.36 0.40 11.23
N TYR A 123 -13.27 -0.26 11.58
CA TYR A 123 -12.54 -1.15 10.69
C TYR A 123 -13.41 -2.36 10.31
N TRP A 124 -13.85 -3.13 11.29
CA TRP A 124 -14.66 -4.32 11.04
C TRP A 124 -16.04 -3.99 10.46
N GLY A 125 -16.64 -2.88 10.88
CA GLY A 125 -17.87 -2.37 10.29
C GLY A 125 -17.71 -2.05 8.80
N THR A 126 -16.59 -1.42 8.42
CA THR A 126 -16.30 -1.10 7.01
C THR A 126 -16.10 -2.37 6.18
N ILE A 127 -15.30 -3.32 6.68
CA ILE A 127 -15.08 -4.62 6.03
C ILE A 127 -16.41 -5.33 5.79
N LEU A 128 -17.25 -5.44 6.82
CA LEU A 128 -18.56 -6.08 6.71
C LEU A 128 -19.49 -5.38 5.71
N ARG A 129 -19.55 -4.05 5.73
CA ARG A 129 -20.36 -3.27 4.76
C ARG A 129 -19.89 -3.52 3.33
N CYS A 130 -18.58 -3.46 3.08
CA CYS A 130 -18.01 -3.68 1.76
C CYS A 130 -18.28 -5.10 1.24
N TRP A 131 -18.20 -6.11 2.12
CA TRP A 131 -18.52 -7.49 1.75
C TRP A 131 -19.99 -7.66 1.37
N LYS A 132 -20.91 -7.12 2.18
CA LYS A 132 -22.35 -7.16 1.86
C LYS A 132 -22.64 -6.49 0.52
N GLN A 133 -22.06 -5.32 0.28
CA GLN A 133 -22.20 -4.60 -0.97
C GLN A 133 -21.65 -5.39 -2.16
N ALA A 134 -20.49 -6.04 -2.01
CA ALA A 134 -19.93 -6.89 -3.06
C ALA A 134 -20.86 -8.05 -3.42
N ILE A 135 -21.44 -8.72 -2.43
CA ILE A 135 -22.42 -9.82 -2.63
C ILE A 135 -23.69 -9.31 -3.33
N GLU A 136 -24.20 -8.15 -2.93
CA GLU A 136 -25.39 -7.54 -3.55
C GLU A 136 -25.13 -7.11 -5.00
N MET A 137 -23.93 -6.61 -5.30
CA MET A 137 -23.52 -6.25 -6.66
C MET A 137 -23.45 -7.47 -7.58
N ASP A 138 -22.97 -8.61 -7.07
CA ASP A 138 -22.88 -9.84 -7.85
C ASP A 138 -24.26 -10.40 -8.22
N LYS A 139 -25.25 -10.30 -7.32
CA LYS A 139 -26.64 -10.75 -7.56
C LYS A 139 -27.41 -9.90 -8.57
N LYS A 140 -26.97 -8.67 -8.87
CA LYS A 140 -27.65 -7.73 -9.76
C LYS A 140 -27.20 -7.85 -11.22
N VAL A 141 -26.25 -8.73 -11.51
CA VAL A 141 -25.72 -9.01 -12.86
C VAL A 141 -26.25 -10.35 -13.35
#